data_AF-A0A380ELR0-F1
#
_entry.id   AF-A0A380ELR0-F1
#
_cell.length_a   1.000
_cell.length_b   1.000
_cell.length_c   1.000
_cell.angle_alpha   90.00
_cell.angle_beta   90.00
_cell.angle_gamma   90.00
#
_symmetry.space_group_name_H-M   'P 1'
#
loop_
_entity.id
_entity.type
_entity.pdbx_description
1 polymer ?
#
loop_
_entity_poly.entity_id
_entity_poly.type
_entity_poly.pdbx_seq_one_letter_code
_entity_poly.pdbx_strand_id
1 'polypeptide(L)'
;MPTVCSETCTGRMRYLGVLLYDADRVHEAASAVDEKDLYEKQLDIFLNPFDEEVIAQAEKDGIGYDWIEAAQNSPIYKLAIEYKLAFPLHPEFRTMPMVWYCPPLSPIMSYFEGKNTTQNPDAIFPAIEEMRLPIEYLANIFTAGDTEPVKGALQRMAMMRSYMRSQVTQQPFDTSRLERLGITERQTKDMYRLLGLAKYEDRFVIPTSHKETYLDTYHAQGSTGYNYGGEHFGDNCEGCGVAVGSGKTGQEIYNENFYGGIFRD
;
A
#
# COMPACT_ATOMS: atom_id res chain seq x y z
N MET A 1 2.58 14.89 -7.44
CA MET A 1 3.15 15.42 -6.19
C MET A 1 2.62 14.59 -5.03
N PRO A 2 3.46 14.18 -4.05
CA PRO A 2 3.00 13.43 -2.88
C PRO A 2 2.01 14.21 -2.05
N THR A 3 1.26 13.51 -1.18
CA THR A 3 0.44 14.18 -0.18
C THR A 3 1.33 14.94 0.81
N VAL A 4 0.84 16.08 1.34
CA VAL A 4 1.62 16.95 2.24
C VAL A 4 2.22 16.17 3.40
N CYS A 5 1.43 15.28 4.01
CA CYS A 5 1.86 14.45 5.12
C CYS A 5 2.89 13.37 4.74
N SER A 6 2.93 12.96 3.46
CA SER A 6 3.93 12.01 2.93
C SER A 6 5.24 12.70 2.60
N GLU A 7 5.17 13.85 1.94
CA GLU A 7 6.34 14.65 1.58
C GLU A 7 7.07 15.17 2.81
N THR A 8 6.33 15.67 3.80
CA THR A 8 6.90 16.24 5.04
C THR A 8 7.22 15.20 6.10
N CYS A 9 7.08 13.90 5.81
CA CYS A 9 7.38 12.83 6.75
C CYS A 9 8.89 12.72 7.03
N THR A 10 9.32 13.28 8.17
CA THR A 10 10.73 13.31 8.60
C THR A 10 11.34 11.91 8.74
N GLY A 11 10.54 10.94 9.19
CA GLY A 11 10.95 9.54 9.34
C GLY A 11 11.05 8.76 8.02
N ARG A 12 10.70 9.36 6.88
CA ARG A 12 10.75 8.75 5.54
C ARG A 12 10.02 7.40 5.42
N MET A 13 8.98 7.20 6.23
CA MET A 13 8.27 5.91 6.37
C MET A 13 6.97 5.80 5.56
N ARG A 14 6.59 6.86 4.85
CA ARG A 14 5.39 6.87 4.00
C ARG A 14 5.78 6.62 2.55
N TYR A 15 4.99 5.75 1.91
CA TYR A 15 5.11 5.35 0.51
C TYR A 15 3.77 5.62 -0.15
N LEU A 16 3.78 5.99 -1.42
CA LEU A 16 2.59 6.17 -2.24
C LEU A 16 2.82 5.47 -3.57
N GLY A 17 1.85 4.67 -3.98
CA GLY A 17 1.90 3.85 -5.18
C GLY A 17 0.49 3.43 -5.57
N VAL A 18 0.33 3.10 -6.85
CA VAL A 18 -0.95 2.64 -7.41
C VAL A 18 -1.18 1.17 -7.03
N LEU A 19 -2.43 0.82 -6.77
CA LEU A 19 -2.91 -0.56 -6.71
C LEU A 19 -4.12 -0.66 -7.63
N LEU A 20 -4.10 -1.66 -8.53
CA LEU A 20 -5.27 -2.03 -9.31
C LEU A 20 -6.12 -2.98 -8.46
N TYR A 21 -7.44 -2.78 -8.45
CA TYR A 21 -8.35 -3.64 -7.70
C TYR A 21 -9.65 -3.87 -8.47
N ASP A 22 -10.26 -5.01 -8.24
CA ASP A 22 -11.56 -5.37 -8.79
C ASP A 22 -12.68 -4.78 -7.91
N ALA A 23 -13.38 -3.77 -8.44
CA ALA A 23 -14.44 -3.06 -7.73
C ALA A 23 -15.69 -3.93 -7.49
N ASP A 24 -16.01 -4.84 -8.41
CA ASP A 24 -17.21 -5.68 -8.35
C ASP A 24 -17.10 -6.72 -7.22
N ARG A 25 -15.87 -7.10 -6.88
CA ARG A 25 -15.58 -8.08 -5.80
C ARG A 25 -15.43 -7.46 -4.42
N VAL A 26 -15.50 -6.13 -4.27
CA VAL A 26 -15.34 -5.44 -2.97
C VAL A 26 -16.41 -5.88 -1.97
N HIS A 27 -17.68 -5.96 -2.40
CA HIS A 27 -18.77 -6.36 -1.52
C HIS A 27 -18.62 -7.81 -1.03
N GLU A 28 -18.22 -8.72 -1.93
CA GLU A 28 -17.92 -10.12 -1.59
C GLU A 28 -16.80 -10.19 -0.53
N ALA A 29 -15.69 -9.49 -0.77
CA ALA A 29 -14.55 -9.48 0.14
C ALA A 29 -14.92 -8.89 1.52
N ALA A 30 -15.68 -7.79 1.57
CA ALA A 30 -16.07 -7.13 2.82
C ALA A 30 -17.10 -7.93 3.63
N SER A 31 -17.83 -8.83 2.96
CA SER A 31 -18.87 -9.67 3.55
C SER A 31 -18.36 -11.03 4.04
N ALA A 32 -17.03 -11.25 4.09
CA ALA A 32 -16.45 -12.50 4.57
C ALA A 32 -16.94 -12.86 5.99
N VAL A 33 -17.31 -14.13 6.22
CA VAL A 33 -17.92 -14.54 7.50
C VAL A 33 -16.92 -14.43 8.65
N ASP A 34 -15.70 -14.95 8.46
CA ASP A 34 -14.62 -14.82 9.43
C ASP A 34 -13.90 -13.47 9.24
N GLU A 35 -13.71 -12.74 10.33
CA GLU A 35 -13.00 -11.47 10.34
C GLU A 35 -11.50 -11.66 10.05
N LYS A 36 -10.94 -12.83 10.38
CA LYS A 36 -9.53 -13.14 10.11
C LYS A 36 -9.23 -13.32 8.63
N ASP A 37 -10.24 -13.69 7.84
CA ASP A 37 -10.11 -13.85 6.39
C ASP A 37 -10.08 -12.50 5.66
N LEU A 38 -10.54 -11.40 6.29
CA LEU A 38 -10.71 -10.10 5.62
C LEU A 38 -9.39 -9.55 5.06
N TYR A 39 -8.26 -9.80 5.72
CA TYR A 39 -6.94 -9.42 5.21
C TYR A 39 -6.61 -10.11 3.88
N GLU A 40 -6.76 -11.44 3.81
CA GLU A 40 -6.47 -12.19 2.58
C GLU A 40 -7.53 -11.91 1.51
N LYS A 41 -8.80 -11.73 1.88
CA LYS A 41 -9.85 -11.31 0.95
C LYS A 41 -9.60 -9.94 0.34
N GLN A 42 -9.02 -9.00 1.09
CA GLN A 42 -8.61 -7.72 0.54
C GLN A 42 -7.41 -7.87 -0.43
N LEU A 43 -6.52 -8.83 -0.20
CA LEU A 43 -5.44 -9.12 -1.14
C LEU A 43 -5.97 -9.78 -2.42
N ASP A 44 -6.99 -10.64 -2.33
CA ASP A 44 -7.59 -11.33 -3.46
C ASP A 44 -8.29 -10.40 -4.48
N ILE A 45 -8.67 -9.19 -4.06
CA ILE A 45 -9.24 -8.17 -4.94
C ILE A 45 -8.17 -7.30 -5.60
N PHE A 46 -6.92 -7.30 -5.10
CA PHE A 46 -5.83 -6.59 -5.75
C PHE A 46 -5.32 -7.37 -6.95
N LEU A 47 -5.22 -6.67 -8.07
CA LEU A 47 -4.88 -7.24 -9.37
C LEU A 47 -3.39 -7.15 -9.64
N ASN A 48 -2.85 -8.14 -10.34
CA ASN A 48 -1.45 -8.16 -10.75
C ASN A 48 -1.23 -7.22 -11.94
N PRO A 49 -0.47 -6.11 -11.79
CA PRO A 49 -0.27 -5.13 -12.86
C PRO A 49 0.67 -5.62 -13.98
N PHE A 50 1.27 -6.80 -13.82
CA PHE A 50 2.10 -7.45 -14.84
C PHE A 50 1.34 -8.51 -15.65
N ASP A 51 0.09 -8.81 -15.30
CA ASP A 51 -0.73 -9.78 -16.02
C ASP A 51 -1.32 -9.16 -17.29
N GLU A 52 -1.12 -9.81 -18.44
CA GLU A 52 -1.60 -9.33 -19.74
C GLU A 52 -3.14 -9.19 -19.77
N GLU A 53 -3.87 -10.08 -19.08
CA GLU A 53 -5.33 -10.00 -19.02
C GLU A 53 -5.80 -8.80 -18.20
N VAL A 54 -5.12 -8.51 -17.08
CA VAL A 54 -5.39 -7.34 -16.23
C VAL A 54 -5.06 -6.05 -16.98
N ILE A 55 -3.94 -6.01 -17.71
CA ILE A 55 -3.55 -4.84 -18.50
C ILE A 55 -4.59 -4.57 -19.60
N ALA A 56 -4.98 -5.60 -20.36
CA ALA A 56 -5.98 -5.48 -21.41
C ALA A 56 -7.36 -5.07 -20.87
N GLN A 57 -7.72 -5.53 -19.67
CA GLN A 57 -8.96 -5.13 -19.01
C GLN A 57 -8.89 -3.68 -18.50
N ALA A 58 -7.78 -3.28 -17.86
CA ALA A 58 -7.55 -1.91 -17.41
C ALA A 58 -7.64 -0.90 -18.57
N GLU A 59 -7.09 -1.23 -19.74
CA GLU A 59 -7.22 -0.40 -20.94
C GLU A 59 -8.67 -0.26 -21.41
N LYS A 60 -9.46 -1.35 -21.37
CA LYS A 60 -10.91 -1.30 -21.71
C LYS A 60 -11.71 -0.45 -20.73
N ASP A 61 -11.32 -0.47 -19.46
CA ASP A 61 -11.94 0.32 -18.40
C ASP A 61 -11.47 1.79 -18.38
N GLY A 62 -10.63 2.18 -19.35
CA GLY A 62 -10.19 3.56 -19.55
C GLY A 62 -9.02 4.00 -18.67
N ILE A 63 -8.30 3.05 -18.04
CA ILE A 63 -7.11 3.35 -17.26
C ILE A 63 -5.95 3.66 -18.21
N GLY A 64 -5.34 4.83 -18.05
CA GLY A 64 -4.19 5.27 -18.85
C GLY A 64 -2.96 4.37 -18.67
N TYR A 65 -2.14 4.27 -19.72
CA TYR A 65 -0.91 3.48 -19.70
C TYR A 65 0.06 3.93 -18.60
N ASP A 66 0.13 5.23 -18.32
CA ASP A 66 0.96 5.80 -17.25
C ASP A 66 0.53 5.32 -15.85
N TRP A 67 -0.76 5.09 -15.63
CA TRP A 67 -1.30 4.51 -14.40
C TRP A 67 -0.93 3.02 -14.27
N ILE A 68 -0.99 2.27 -15.37
CA ILE A 68 -0.57 0.87 -15.41
C ILE A 68 0.94 0.76 -15.13
N GLU A 69 1.77 1.60 -15.77
CA GLU A 69 3.21 1.66 -15.51
C GLU A 69 3.50 2.06 -14.05
N ALA A 70 2.75 3.02 -13.49
CA ALA A 70 2.86 3.39 -12.08
C ALA A 70 2.45 2.25 -11.13
N ALA A 71 1.47 1.42 -11.51
CA ALA A 71 1.08 0.23 -10.76
C ALA A 71 2.19 -0.84 -10.79
N GLN A 72 2.80 -1.08 -11.95
CA GLN A 72 3.93 -2.01 -12.10
C GLN A 72 5.16 -1.57 -11.26
N ASN A 73 5.36 -0.27 -11.13
CA ASN A 73 6.45 0.28 -10.32
C ASN A 73 6.06 0.58 -8.86
N SER A 74 4.84 0.21 -8.44
CA SER A 74 4.27 0.60 -7.16
C SER A 74 5.06 0.04 -5.97
N PRO A 75 5.55 0.90 -5.04
CA PRO A 75 6.15 0.42 -3.80
C PRO A 75 5.11 -0.24 -2.89
N ILE A 76 3.83 0.11 -3.03
CA ILE A 76 2.75 -0.46 -2.22
C ILE A 76 2.44 -1.89 -2.67
N TYR A 77 2.38 -2.14 -3.98
CA TYR A 77 2.23 -3.50 -4.52
C TYR A 77 3.33 -4.43 -4.00
N LYS A 78 4.59 -3.96 -4.04
CA LYS A 78 5.73 -4.71 -3.52
C LYS A 78 5.61 -4.99 -2.02
N LEU A 79 5.27 -3.99 -1.21
CA LEU A 79 5.21 -4.15 0.25
C LEU A 79 4.02 -4.99 0.71
N ALA A 80 2.84 -4.80 0.12
CA ALA A 80 1.61 -5.47 0.53
C ALA A 80 1.48 -6.88 -0.08
N ILE A 81 1.77 -7.04 -1.37
CA ILE A 81 1.46 -8.26 -2.13
C ILE A 81 2.71 -9.12 -2.31
N GLU A 82 3.81 -8.58 -2.85
CA GLU A 82 5.01 -9.39 -3.12
C GLU A 82 5.76 -9.80 -1.86
N TYR A 83 5.97 -8.86 -0.93
CA TYR A 83 6.79 -9.09 0.26
C TYR A 83 5.98 -9.44 1.51
N LYS A 84 4.65 -9.21 1.48
CA LYS A 84 3.73 -9.44 2.60
C LYS A 84 4.24 -8.81 3.90
N LEU A 85 4.62 -7.53 3.83
CA LEU A 85 5.16 -6.73 4.94
C LEU A 85 4.19 -5.67 5.46
N ALA A 86 3.28 -5.20 4.60
CA ALA A 86 2.27 -4.22 4.93
C ALA A 86 0.93 -4.91 5.19
N PHE A 87 0.16 -4.37 6.13
CA PHE A 87 -1.16 -4.87 6.53
C PHE A 87 -2.18 -3.75 6.62
N PRO A 88 -3.47 -4.02 6.39
CA PRO A 88 -4.55 -3.06 6.60
C PRO A 88 -4.66 -2.71 8.09
N LEU A 89 -5.21 -1.53 8.39
CA LEU A 89 -5.51 -1.13 9.76
C LEU A 89 -6.96 -1.51 10.10
N HIS A 90 -7.14 -2.34 11.14
CA HIS A 90 -8.43 -2.84 11.60
C HIS A 90 -9.31 -3.39 10.46
N PRO A 91 -8.88 -4.46 9.75
CA PRO A 91 -9.66 -5.06 8.67
C PRO A 91 -11.08 -5.49 9.11
N GLU A 92 -11.28 -5.82 10.39
CA GLU A 92 -12.56 -6.19 11.00
C GLU A 92 -13.66 -5.12 10.86
N PHE A 93 -13.30 -3.86 10.58
CA PHE A 93 -14.27 -2.81 10.28
C PHE A 93 -14.91 -2.93 8.90
N ARG A 94 -14.44 -3.84 8.05
CA ARG A 94 -15.04 -4.19 6.74
C ARG A 94 -15.13 -3.01 5.78
N THR A 95 -14.25 -2.03 5.92
CA THR A 95 -14.17 -0.84 5.06
C THR A 95 -13.17 -0.98 3.92
N MET A 96 -12.45 -2.10 3.83
CA MET A 96 -11.37 -2.33 2.86
C MET A 96 -10.37 -1.17 2.82
N PRO A 97 -9.67 -0.89 3.94
CA PRO A 97 -8.83 0.29 4.06
C PRO A 97 -7.67 0.25 3.07
N MET A 98 -7.42 1.36 2.37
CA MET A 98 -6.33 1.49 1.38
C MET A 98 -5.03 2.08 1.96
N VAL A 99 -4.99 2.36 3.26
CA VAL A 99 -3.78 2.81 3.97
C VAL A 99 -3.28 1.66 4.85
N TRP A 100 -2.10 1.15 4.49
CA TRP A 100 -1.51 -0.05 5.09
C TRP A 100 -0.24 0.29 5.88
N TYR A 101 0.11 -0.56 6.84
CA TYR A 101 1.18 -0.34 7.81
C TYR A 101 2.12 -1.54 7.87
N CYS A 102 3.43 -1.26 7.94
CA CYS A 102 4.41 -2.29 8.30
C CYS A 102 4.53 -2.38 9.84
N PRO A 103 4.48 -3.58 10.43
CA PRO A 103 4.59 -3.74 11.87
C PRO A 103 5.99 -3.36 12.36
N PRO A 104 6.13 -2.70 13.53
CA PRO A 104 7.43 -2.29 14.04
C PRO A 104 8.19 -3.46 14.65
N LEU A 105 9.50 -3.55 14.37
CA LEU A 105 10.40 -4.39 15.15
C LEU A 105 10.63 -3.75 16.52
N SER A 106 10.40 -4.49 17.61
CA SER A 106 10.69 -4.04 18.98
C SER A 106 11.95 -4.70 19.53
N PRO A 107 12.60 -4.12 20.55
CA PRO A 107 13.73 -4.76 21.21
C PRO A 107 13.36 -6.14 21.78
N ILE A 108 14.26 -7.10 21.60
CA ILE A 108 14.12 -8.46 22.14
C ILE A 108 14.51 -8.42 23.62
N MET A 109 13.66 -8.92 24.50
CA MET A 109 13.90 -8.86 25.96
C MET A 109 15.16 -9.65 26.36
N SER A 110 15.40 -10.81 25.75
CA SER A 110 16.53 -11.70 26.06
C SER A 110 17.91 -11.12 25.70
N TYR A 111 17.99 -10.08 24.86
CA TYR A 111 19.26 -9.39 24.55
C TYR A 111 19.77 -8.48 25.68
N PHE A 112 18.91 -8.10 26.64
CA PHE A 112 19.30 -7.30 27.81
C PHE A 112 19.75 -8.13 29.02
N GLU A 113 19.50 -9.46 29.04
CA GLU A 113 19.80 -10.34 30.18
C GLU A 113 21.08 -11.20 30.02
N GLY A 114 21.86 -10.99 28.95
CA GLY A 114 23.26 -11.40 28.91
C GLY A 114 23.54 -12.90 28.82
N LYS A 115 22.68 -13.71 28.18
CA LYS A 115 22.99 -15.11 27.88
C LYS A 115 22.72 -15.43 26.40
N ASN A 116 23.78 -15.84 25.69
CA ASN A 116 23.76 -16.56 24.40
C ASN A 116 23.66 -15.76 23.09
N THR A 117 24.34 -14.62 22.98
CA THR A 117 24.43 -13.85 21.72
C THR A 117 25.36 -14.45 20.65
N THR A 118 26.00 -15.60 20.90
CA THR A 118 27.13 -16.05 20.07
C THR A 118 26.99 -17.43 19.41
N GLN A 119 25.93 -18.22 19.65
CA GLN A 119 25.95 -19.64 19.23
C GLN A 119 24.93 -20.07 18.17
N ASN A 120 23.80 -19.38 17.97
CA ASN A 120 22.85 -19.80 16.95
C ASN A 120 22.36 -18.62 16.11
N PRO A 121 22.77 -18.50 14.83
CA PRO A 121 22.28 -17.44 13.99
C PRO A 121 20.81 -17.61 13.57
N ASP A 122 20.19 -18.76 13.85
CA ASP A 122 18.74 -19.00 13.70
C ASP A 122 17.93 -18.55 14.93
N ALA A 123 18.59 -18.03 15.98
CA ALA A 123 17.91 -17.49 17.18
C ALA A 123 17.02 -16.26 16.88
N ILE A 124 17.06 -15.72 15.67
CA ILE A 124 16.20 -14.62 15.20
C ILE A 124 14.72 -15.03 15.22
N PHE A 125 14.39 -16.29 14.94
CA PHE A 125 12.99 -16.74 14.85
C PHE A 125 12.30 -16.85 16.22
N PRO A 126 12.88 -17.51 17.24
CA PRO A 126 12.33 -17.50 18.60
C PRO A 126 12.32 -16.11 19.23
N ALA A 127 13.33 -15.28 18.92
CA ALA A 127 13.43 -13.93 19.48
C ALA A 127 12.29 -12.98 19.07
N ILE A 128 11.59 -13.27 17.97
CA ILE A 128 10.43 -12.48 17.54
C ILE A 128 9.25 -12.70 18.49
N GLU A 129 9.11 -13.89 19.07
CA GLU A 129 8.07 -14.18 20.08
C GLU A 129 8.42 -13.56 21.45
N GLU A 130 9.69 -13.31 21.73
CA GLU A 130 10.19 -12.67 22.96
C GLU A 130 10.31 -11.14 22.86
N MET A 131 9.70 -10.54 21.84
CA MET A 131 9.69 -9.10 21.65
C MET A 131 8.95 -8.38 22.77
N ARG A 132 9.41 -7.15 23.08
CA ARG A 132 8.73 -6.31 24.08
C ARG A 132 7.29 -5.97 23.70
N LEU A 133 7.02 -5.77 22.41
CA LEU A 133 5.67 -5.64 21.90
C LEU A 133 5.13 -7.04 21.56
N PRO A 134 4.08 -7.53 22.26
CA PRO A 134 3.49 -8.83 21.97
C PRO A 134 2.95 -8.89 20.54
N ILE A 135 3.15 -10.04 19.87
CA ILE A 135 2.68 -10.24 18.50
C ILE A 135 1.15 -10.20 18.46
N GLU A 136 0.48 -10.72 19.49
CA GLU A 136 -0.98 -10.72 19.63
C GLU A 136 -1.54 -9.30 19.60
N TYR A 137 -0.84 -8.33 20.19
CA TYR A 137 -1.24 -6.93 20.14
C TYR A 137 -1.20 -6.38 18.72
N LEU A 138 -0.16 -6.70 17.95
CA LEU A 138 -0.04 -6.28 16.56
C LEU A 138 -1.08 -6.99 15.67
N ALA A 139 -1.32 -8.27 15.91
CA ALA A 139 -2.32 -9.05 15.19
C ALA A 139 -3.74 -8.50 15.37
N ASN A 140 -4.09 -8.08 16.59
CA ASN A 140 -5.38 -7.44 16.86
C ASN A 140 -5.59 -6.12 16.09
N ILE A 141 -4.51 -5.45 15.68
CA ILE A 141 -4.60 -4.18 14.94
C ILE A 141 -4.56 -4.42 13.42
N PHE A 142 -3.84 -5.42 12.95
CA PHE A 142 -3.51 -5.57 11.53
C PHE A 142 -4.22 -6.72 10.81
N THR A 143 -4.64 -7.76 11.54
CA THR A 143 -5.07 -9.05 10.97
C THR A 143 -6.23 -9.66 11.76
N ALA A 144 -7.04 -8.84 12.43
CA ALA A 144 -8.18 -9.27 13.26
C ALA A 144 -7.80 -10.38 14.28
N GLY A 145 -6.57 -10.34 14.81
CA GLY A 145 -6.07 -11.29 15.80
C GLY A 145 -5.38 -12.53 15.23
N ASP A 146 -5.15 -12.63 13.91
CA ASP A 146 -4.29 -13.69 13.35
C ASP A 146 -2.80 -13.32 13.43
N THR A 147 -2.04 -14.08 14.22
CA THR A 147 -0.62 -13.81 14.48
C THR A 147 0.31 -14.24 13.36
N GLU A 148 -0.09 -15.20 12.52
CA GLU A 148 0.82 -15.83 11.55
C GLU A 148 1.31 -14.85 10.46
N PRO A 149 0.45 -14.03 9.81
CA PRO A 149 0.92 -13.09 8.80
C PRO A 149 1.89 -12.05 9.37
N VAL A 150 1.57 -11.51 10.55
CA VAL A 150 2.40 -10.51 11.25
C VAL A 150 3.75 -11.10 11.64
N LYS A 151 3.77 -12.33 12.17
CA LYS A 151 4.99 -13.06 12.50
C LYS A 151 5.87 -13.25 11.26
N GLY A 152 5.28 -13.67 10.13
CA GLY A 152 6.01 -13.81 8.87
C GLY A 152 6.66 -12.50 8.39
N ALA A 153 5.94 -11.38 8.48
CA ALA A 153 6.48 -10.06 8.12
C ALA A 153 7.66 -9.65 9.00
N LEU A 154 7.54 -9.82 10.32
CA LEU A 154 8.61 -9.53 11.29
C LEU A 154 9.85 -10.39 11.02
N GLN A 155 9.66 -11.68 10.72
CA GLN A 155 10.74 -12.60 10.37
C GLN A 155 11.46 -12.17 9.08
N ARG A 156 10.72 -11.78 8.04
CA ARG A 156 11.31 -11.26 6.79
C ARG A 156 12.14 -9.99 7.02
N MET A 157 11.63 -9.04 7.81
CA MET A 157 12.39 -7.82 8.14
C MET A 157 13.65 -8.10 8.97
N ALA A 158 13.57 -9.01 9.95
CA ALA A 158 14.72 -9.39 10.76
C ALA A 158 15.77 -10.14 9.92
N MET A 159 15.32 -11.01 9.01
CA MET A 159 16.19 -11.72 8.08
C MET A 159 16.90 -10.77 7.11
N MET A 160 16.17 -9.79 6.54
CA MET A 160 16.76 -8.75 5.70
C MET A 160 17.88 -8.00 6.44
N ARG A 161 17.66 -7.63 7.71
CA ARG A 161 18.70 -6.97 8.53
C ARG A 161 19.93 -7.86 8.73
N SER A 162 19.71 -9.15 9.00
CA SER A 162 20.78 -10.14 9.17
C SER A 162 21.61 -10.31 7.88
N TYR A 163 20.92 -10.47 6.75
CA TYR A 163 21.54 -10.60 5.44
C TYR A 163 22.34 -9.34 5.05
N MET A 164 21.76 -8.15 5.21
CA MET A 164 22.48 -6.92 4.87
C MET A 164 23.68 -6.68 5.79
N ARG A 165 23.59 -7.11 7.07
CA ARG A 165 24.74 -7.07 7.99
C ARG A 165 25.87 -7.99 7.53
N SER A 166 25.58 -9.21 7.08
CA SER A 166 26.64 -10.12 6.61
C SER A 166 27.33 -9.57 5.37
N GLN A 167 26.57 -8.95 4.45
CA GLN A 167 27.12 -8.28 3.26
C GLN A 167 28.08 -7.14 3.64
N VAL A 168 27.68 -6.26 4.57
CA VAL A 168 28.51 -5.14 5.03
C VAL A 168 29.76 -5.61 5.79
N THR A 169 29.64 -6.68 6.59
CA THR A 169 30.74 -7.24 7.39
C THR A 169 31.59 -8.28 6.63
N GLN A 170 31.26 -8.55 5.37
CA GLN A 170 31.91 -9.56 4.52
C GLN A 170 31.96 -10.95 5.15
N GLN A 171 30.94 -11.29 5.94
CA GLN A 171 30.80 -12.61 6.56
C GLN A 171 30.02 -13.55 5.63
N PRO A 172 30.33 -14.86 5.63
CA PRO A 172 29.55 -15.84 4.88
C PRO A 172 28.10 -15.85 5.39
N PHE A 173 27.16 -15.95 4.46
CA PHE A 173 25.73 -16.03 4.76
C PHE A 173 25.13 -17.26 4.10
N ASP A 174 24.38 -18.02 4.87
CA ASP A 174 23.65 -19.20 4.40
C ASP A 174 22.33 -18.77 3.74
N THR A 175 22.29 -18.84 2.41
CA THR A 175 21.13 -18.42 1.59
C THR A 175 19.90 -19.31 1.78
N SER A 176 20.07 -20.55 2.26
CA SER A 176 18.94 -21.46 2.54
C SER A 176 17.96 -20.87 3.57
N ARG A 177 18.41 -19.92 4.38
CA ARG A 177 17.59 -19.21 5.37
C ARG A 177 16.59 -18.22 4.76
N LEU A 178 16.93 -17.66 3.60
CA LEU A 178 16.02 -16.79 2.84
C LEU A 178 14.91 -17.65 2.22
N GLU A 179 15.28 -18.82 1.70
CA GLU A 179 14.34 -19.79 1.10
C GLU A 179 13.30 -20.29 2.11
N ARG A 180 13.68 -20.48 3.39
CA ARG A 180 12.73 -20.84 4.47
C ARG A 180 11.61 -19.81 4.66
N LEU A 181 11.84 -18.55 4.29
CA LEU A 181 10.85 -17.47 4.37
C LEU A 181 10.20 -17.15 3.04
N GLY A 182 10.50 -17.94 2.00
CA GLY A 182 10.00 -17.74 0.64
C GLY A 182 10.51 -16.46 -0.02
N ILE A 183 11.65 -15.92 0.41
CA ILE A 183 12.24 -14.72 -0.17
C ILE A 183 13.56 -15.04 -0.85
N THR A 184 13.83 -14.37 -1.97
CA THR A 184 15.09 -14.50 -2.70
C THR A 184 16.11 -13.45 -2.26
N GLU A 185 17.38 -13.66 -2.60
CA GLU A 185 18.43 -12.66 -2.38
C GLU A 185 18.11 -11.32 -3.08
N ARG A 186 17.59 -11.39 -4.30
CA ARG A 186 17.17 -10.21 -5.07
C ARG A 186 16.06 -9.46 -4.36
N GLN A 187 14.98 -10.16 -3.96
CA GLN A 187 13.89 -9.55 -3.21
C GLN A 187 14.39 -8.94 -1.89
N THR A 188 15.34 -9.59 -1.21
CA THR A 188 15.92 -9.06 0.03
C THR A 188 16.69 -7.75 -0.20
N LYS A 189 17.46 -7.65 -1.30
CA LYS A 189 18.15 -6.41 -1.69
C LYS A 189 17.16 -5.32 -2.12
N ASP A 190 16.11 -5.68 -2.84
CA ASP A 190 15.07 -4.75 -3.28
C ASP A 190 14.24 -4.22 -2.09
N MET A 191 13.92 -5.09 -1.12
CA MET A 191 13.35 -4.70 0.18
C MET A 191 14.26 -3.72 0.92
N TYR A 192 15.57 -4.00 0.99
CA TYR A 192 16.53 -3.09 1.63
C TYR A 192 16.64 -1.75 0.90
N ARG A 193 16.59 -1.75 -0.44
CA ARG A 193 16.55 -0.52 -1.22
C ARG A 193 15.31 0.30 -0.86
N LEU A 194 14.15 -0.33 -0.80
CA LEU A 194 12.89 0.36 -0.53
C LEU A 194 12.80 0.87 0.91
N LEU A 195 13.11 0.03 1.90
CA LEU A 195 12.95 0.33 3.33
C LEU A 195 14.17 1.02 3.96
N GLY A 196 15.38 0.65 3.54
CA GLY A 196 16.65 1.13 4.11
C GLY A 196 17.20 2.38 3.43
N LEU A 197 17.27 2.39 2.10
CA LEU A 197 17.73 3.57 1.35
C LEU A 197 16.60 4.58 1.12
N ALA A 198 15.40 4.08 0.79
CA ALA A 198 14.14 4.82 0.75
C ALA A 198 14.18 6.09 -0.10
N LYS A 199 14.79 6.03 -1.30
CA LYS A 199 14.93 7.19 -2.20
C LYS A 199 13.58 7.81 -2.55
N TYR A 200 13.55 9.10 -2.87
CA TYR A 200 12.29 9.83 -3.05
C TYR A 200 11.45 9.24 -4.20
N GLU A 201 12.10 8.95 -5.32
CA GLU A 201 11.53 8.33 -6.52
C GLU A 201 11.02 6.89 -6.27
N ASP A 202 11.67 6.14 -5.37
CA ASP A 202 11.23 4.78 -5.02
C ASP A 202 10.06 4.83 -4.01
N ARG A 203 9.90 5.92 -3.26
CA ARG A 203 8.82 6.08 -2.26
C ARG A 203 7.52 6.58 -2.84
N PHE A 204 7.58 7.45 -3.85
CA PHE A 204 6.42 8.15 -4.37
C PHE A 204 6.29 7.94 -5.87
N VAL A 205 5.54 6.90 -6.23
CA VAL A 205 5.18 6.58 -7.62
C VAL A 205 3.74 6.99 -7.82
N ILE A 206 3.54 8.24 -8.26
CA ILE A 206 2.21 8.87 -8.33
C ILE A 206 2.00 9.37 -9.75
N PRO A 207 1.09 8.74 -10.53
CA PRO A 207 0.80 9.17 -11.89
C PRO A 207 0.00 10.48 -11.90
N THR A 208 -0.17 11.05 -13.09
CA THR A 208 -1.01 12.23 -13.28
C THR A 208 -2.49 11.86 -13.27
N SER A 209 -3.33 12.63 -12.61
CA SER A 209 -4.78 12.32 -12.52
C SER A 209 -5.58 12.61 -13.80
N HIS A 210 -4.93 12.99 -14.90
CA HIS A 210 -5.53 13.24 -16.22
C HIS A 210 -6.84 14.05 -16.19
N LYS A 211 -6.81 15.22 -15.53
CA LYS A 211 -7.98 16.10 -15.34
C LYS A 211 -8.62 16.54 -16.66
N GLU A 212 -7.82 16.62 -17.72
CA GLU A 212 -8.24 16.95 -19.08
C GLU A 212 -9.30 16.00 -19.65
N THR A 213 -9.45 14.80 -19.09
CA THR A 213 -10.46 13.83 -19.53
C THR A 213 -11.88 14.27 -19.19
N TYR A 214 -12.04 15.08 -18.13
CA TYR A 214 -13.36 15.46 -17.59
C TYR A 214 -13.48 16.96 -17.28
N LEU A 215 -12.48 17.76 -17.61
CA LEU A 215 -12.44 19.22 -17.41
C LEU A 215 -11.91 19.91 -18.66
N ASP A 216 -12.56 21.00 -19.09
CA ASP A 216 -11.97 21.92 -20.06
C ASP A 216 -10.81 22.67 -19.41
N THR A 217 -9.60 22.15 -19.59
CA THR A 217 -8.39 22.70 -18.99
C THR A 217 -8.02 24.07 -19.55
N TYR A 218 -8.40 24.40 -20.79
CA TYR A 218 -8.09 25.70 -21.39
C TYR A 218 -8.92 26.80 -20.75
N HIS A 219 -10.22 26.57 -20.56
CA HIS A 219 -11.07 27.49 -19.84
C HIS A 219 -10.66 27.58 -18.36
N ALA A 220 -10.45 26.42 -17.71
CA ALA A 220 -10.09 26.36 -16.29
C ALA A 220 -8.76 27.09 -16.00
N GLN A 221 -7.76 27.00 -16.88
CA GLN A 221 -6.48 27.70 -16.71
C GLN A 221 -6.66 29.23 -16.64
N GLY A 222 -7.63 29.78 -17.38
CA GLY A 222 -7.91 31.23 -17.42
C GLY A 222 -8.85 31.72 -16.32
N SER A 223 -9.71 30.86 -15.77
CA SER A 223 -10.75 31.26 -14.80
C SER A 223 -10.48 30.82 -13.35
N THR A 224 -9.57 29.87 -13.12
CA THR A 224 -9.29 29.34 -11.77
C THR A 224 -8.69 30.42 -10.87
N GLY A 225 -9.27 30.62 -9.67
CA GLY A 225 -8.77 31.55 -8.65
C GLY A 225 -9.42 32.94 -8.65
N TYR A 226 -10.25 33.26 -9.65
CA TYR A 226 -11.03 34.50 -9.68
C TYR A 226 -12.47 34.24 -9.21
N ASN A 227 -12.69 34.37 -7.90
CA ASN A 227 -14.02 34.22 -7.29
C ASN A 227 -14.46 35.56 -6.68
N TYR A 228 -14.98 36.47 -7.52
CA TYR A 228 -15.57 37.73 -7.06
C TYR A 228 -17.07 37.51 -6.84
N GLY A 229 -17.51 37.61 -5.58
CA GLY A 229 -18.89 37.30 -5.19
C GLY A 229 -19.94 38.13 -5.95
N GLY A 230 -20.93 37.45 -6.52
CA GLY A 230 -22.19 38.06 -6.97
C GLY A 230 -22.70 37.58 -8.33
N GLU A 231 -23.58 36.58 -8.29
CA GLU A 231 -24.86 36.41 -9.03
C GLU A 231 -24.93 36.46 -10.57
N HIS A 232 -23.89 36.84 -11.34
CA HIS A 232 -23.94 36.70 -12.81
C HIS A 232 -22.61 36.29 -13.48
N PHE A 233 -21.79 35.51 -12.76
CA PHE A 233 -20.76 34.63 -13.31
C PHE A 233 -20.55 33.49 -12.30
N GLY A 234 -21.19 32.34 -12.54
CA GLY A 234 -21.03 31.14 -11.70
C GLY A 234 -21.97 31.04 -10.49
N ASP A 235 -23.28 31.14 -10.71
CA ASP A 235 -24.27 30.61 -9.75
C ASP A 235 -24.22 29.08 -9.79
N ASN A 236 -23.29 28.54 -9.02
CA ASN A 236 -23.40 27.34 -8.18
C ASN A 236 -21.99 26.94 -7.80
N CYS A 237 -21.55 27.42 -6.63
CA CYS A 237 -20.50 26.80 -5.86
C CYS A 237 -21.00 25.46 -5.28
N GLU A 238 -21.51 24.58 -6.13
CA GLU A 238 -21.62 23.15 -5.84
C GLU A 238 -20.28 22.50 -6.19
N GLY A 239 -19.30 22.76 -5.33
CA GLY A 239 -18.10 21.95 -5.20
C GLY A 239 -17.05 22.09 -6.29
N CYS A 240 -15.85 21.60 -5.96
CA CYS A 240 -14.81 21.21 -6.92
C CYS A 240 -15.28 20.01 -7.77
N GLY A 241 -16.47 20.10 -8.36
CA GLY A 241 -17.12 19.08 -9.18
C GLY A 241 -17.34 19.60 -10.60
N VAL A 242 -17.44 18.64 -11.51
CA VAL A 242 -17.64 18.84 -12.95
C VAL A 242 -18.88 19.71 -13.22
N ALA A 243 -18.67 20.95 -13.67
CA ALA A 243 -19.74 21.75 -14.27
C ALA A 243 -19.79 21.41 -15.76
N VAL A 244 -20.76 20.59 -16.17
CA VAL A 244 -21.03 20.33 -17.60
C VAL A 244 -22.50 20.56 -17.85
N GLY A 245 -22.82 21.30 -18.91
CA GLY A 245 -24.17 21.53 -19.44
C GLY A 245 -24.85 20.27 -20.01
N SER A 246 -24.60 19.11 -19.42
CA SER A 246 -25.44 17.93 -19.53
C SER A 246 -26.50 18.01 -18.44
N GLY A 247 -27.73 17.58 -18.69
CA GLY A 247 -28.81 17.53 -17.68
C GLY A 247 -28.57 16.54 -16.51
N LYS A 248 -27.30 16.30 -16.14
CA LYS A 248 -26.82 15.51 -15.02
C LYS A 248 -26.00 16.41 -14.09
N THR A 249 -26.11 16.18 -12.79
CA THR A 249 -25.37 16.93 -11.77
C THR A 249 -23.89 16.52 -11.75
N GLY A 250 -23.00 17.42 -11.31
CA GLY A 250 -21.57 17.11 -11.19
C GLY A 250 -21.27 15.94 -10.25
N GLN A 251 -22.18 15.67 -9.30
CA GLN A 251 -22.12 14.52 -8.40
C GLN A 251 -22.49 13.20 -9.09
N GLU A 252 -23.44 13.21 -10.03
CA GLU A 252 -23.77 12.03 -10.85
C GLU A 252 -22.60 11.63 -11.75
N ILE A 253 -21.95 12.61 -12.38
CA ILE A 253 -20.77 12.36 -13.23
C ILE A 253 -19.57 11.89 -12.39
N TYR A 254 -19.36 12.51 -11.22
CA TYR A 254 -18.33 12.08 -10.29
C TYR A 254 -18.57 10.65 -9.80
N ASN A 255 -19.81 10.28 -9.48
CA ASN A 255 -20.15 8.92 -9.09
C ASN A 255 -20.02 7.93 -10.25
N GLU A 256 -20.35 8.34 -11.49
CA GLU A 256 -20.19 7.51 -12.69
C GLU A 256 -18.72 7.24 -13.02
N ASN A 257 -17.81 8.19 -12.78
CA ASN A 257 -16.40 8.07 -13.18
C ASN A 257 -15.43 7.72 -12.03
N PHE A 258 -15.74 8.06 -10.78
CA PHE A 258 -14.82 7.91 -9.65
C PHE A 258 -15.04 6.63 -8.85
N TYR A 259 -16.28 6.10 -8.82
CA TYR A 259 -16.65 4.97 -7.96
C TYR A 259 -16.97 3.67 -8.68
N GLY A 260 -16.76 3.56 -9.99
CA GLY A 260 -16.85 2.29 -10.73
C GLY A 260 -17.96 1.37 -10.20
N GLY A 261 -19.23 1.77 -10.35
CA GLY A 261 -20.37 0.87 -10.15
C GLY A 261 -20.84 0.57 -8.72
N ILE A 262 -20.21 1.05 -7.64
CA ILE A 262 -20.52 0.60 -6.25
C ILE A 262 -21.99 0.81 -5.79
N PHE A 263 -22.77 1.69 -6.43
CA PHE A 263 -24.16 1.97 -6.04
C PHE A 263 -25.21 1.73 -7.13
N ARG A 264 -24.95 0.83 -8.08
CA ARG A 264 -25.99 0.39 -9.01
C ARG A 264 -26.62 -0.90 -8.51
N ASP A 265 -27.51 -0.77 -7.53
CA ASP A 265 -28.77 -1.50 -7.34
C ASP A 265 -29.59 -0.88 -6.20
#